data_AF-A0A6G8AQD1-F1
#
_entry.id   AF-A0A6G8AQD1-F1
#
_cell.length_a   1.000
_cell.length_b   1.000
_cell.length_c   1.000
_cell.angle_alpha   90.00
_cell.angle_beta   90.00
_cell.angle_gamma   90.00
#
_symmetry.space_group_name_H-M   'P 1'
#
loop_
_entity.id
_entity.type
_entity.pdbx_description
1 polymer ?
#
loop_
_entity_poly.entity_id
_entity_poly.type
_entity_poly.pdbx_seq_one_letter_code
_entity_poly.pdbx_strand_id
1 'polypeptide(L)' 'MGTITKRVIIQVSLVILTILIFVALFFAGIFIGYVVLGKGYKSDAFNPATWNHILDFFK' A
#
# COMPACT_ATOMS: atom_id res chain seq x y z
N MET A 1 35.37 0.28 5.29
CA MET A 1 34.33 0.23 4.22
C MET A 1 34.66 1.28 3.18
N GLY A 2 34.74 0.91 1.89
CA GLY A 2 35.00 1.88 0.83
C GLY A 2 33.85 2.88 0.68
N THR A 3 34.17 4.11 0.25
CA THR A 3 33.18 5.18 0.00
C THR A 3 32.09 4.73 -0.99
N ILE A 4 32.43 3.86 -1.93
CA ILE A 4 31.52 3.24 -2.91
C ILE A 4 30.53 2.30 -2.22
N THR A 5 31.01 1.38 -1.37
CA THR A 5 30.15 0.44 -0.64
C THR A 5 29.11 1.16 0.22
N LYS A 6 29.52 2.22 0.91
CA LYS A 6 28.60 3.06 1.72
C LYS A 6 27.50 3.69 0.86
N ARG A 7 27.85 4.19 -0.34
CA ARG A 7 26.89 4.80 -1.28
C ARG A 7 25.87 3.79 -1.79
N VAL A 8 26.33 2.59 -2.17
CA VAL A 8 25.45 1.52 -2.65
C VAL A 8 24.45 1.09 -1.57
N ILE A 9 24.91 0.89 -0.34
CA ILE A 9 24.03 0.53 0.79
C ILE A 9 22.96 1.61 1.00
N ILE A 10 23.35 2.88 1.04
CA ILE A 10 22.39 3.99 1.22
C ILE A 10 21.35 4.02 0.10
N GLN A 11 21.77 3.88 -1.16
CA GLN A 11 20.84 3.89 -2.29
C GLN A 11 19.86 2.72 -2.25
N VAL A 12 20.34 1.51 -1.96
CA VAL A 12 19.47 0.34 -1.82
C VAL A 12 18.49 0.53 -0.65
N SER A 13 18.95 1.05 0.49
CA SER A 13 18.07 1.36 1.62
C SER A 13 17.00 2.40 1.26
N LEU A 14 17.34 3.44 0.48
CA LEU A 14 16.37 4.43 0.03
C LEU A 14 15.33 3.84 -0.93
N VAL A 15 15.73 2.95 -1.83
CA VAL A 15 14.80 2.25 -2.73
C VAL A 15 13.82 1.40 -1.92
N ILE A 16 14.33 0.61 -0.96
CA ILE A 16 13.49 -0.21 -0.08
C ILE A 16 12.54 0.69 0.72
N LEU A 17 13.04 1.77 1.31
CA LEU A 17 12.22 2.73 2.05
C LEU A 17 11.11 3.32 1.17
N THR A 18 11.45 3.69 -0.06
CA THR A 18 10.49 4.24 -1.02
C THR A 18 9.38 3.22 -1.32
N ILE A 19 9.75 1.96 -1.59
CA ILE A 19 8.77 0.88 -1.83
C ILE A 19 7.86 0.70 -0.60
N LEU A 20 8.43 0.70 0.61
CA LEU A 20 7.64 0.58 1.85
C LEU A 20 6.66 1.73 2.02
N ILE A 21 7.06 2.97 1.70
CA ILE A 21 6.17 4.14 1.73
C ILE A 21 5.04 3.97 0.72
N PHE A 22 5.33 3.53 -0.51
CA PHE A 22 4.29 3.30 -1.52
C PHE A 22 3.29 2.24 -1.09
N VAL A 23 3.76 1.13 -0.50
CA VAL A 23 2.89 0.08 0.02
C VAL A 23 2.00 0.62 1.15
N ALA A 24 2.57 1.39 2.08
CA ALA A 24 1.81 2.01 3.15
C ALA A 24 0.75 2.99 2.62
N LEU A 25 1.11 3.83 1.64
CA LEU A 25 0.20 4.78 1.00
C LEU A 25 -0.92 4.06 0.23
N PHE A 26 -0.63 2.92 -0.40
CA PHE A 26 -1.63 2.11 -1.09
C PHE A 26 -2.70 1.60 -0.12
N PHE A 27 -2.29 0.99 1.00
CA PHE A 27 -3.22 0.51 2.01
C PHE A 27 -3.98 1.66 2.70
N ALA A 28 -3.30 2.77 2.98
CA ALA A 28 -3.96 3.97 3.50
C ALA A 28 -5.00 4.52 2.51
N GLY A 29 -4.69 4.52 1.21
CA GLY A 29 -5.60 4.92 0.14
C GLY A 29 -6.82 4.03 0.06
N ILE A 30 -6.66 2.71 0.12
CA ILE A 30 -7.78 1.75 0.22
C ILE A 30 -8.65 2.07 1.42
N PHE A 31 -8.04 2.24 2.60
CA PHE A 31 -8.78 2.47 3.84
C PHE A 31 -9.57 3.79 3.79
N ILE A 32 -8.93 4.88 3.35
CA ILE A 32 -9.58 6.19 3.20
C ILE A 32 -10.69 6.12 2.15
N GLY A 33 -10.43 5.51 1.00
CA GLY A 33 -11.41 5.34 -0.08
C GLY A 33 -12.63 4.55 0.36
N TYR A 34 -12.42 3.43 1.05
CA TYR A 34 -13.52 2.55 1.48
C TYR A 34 -14.28 3.11 2.67
N VAL A 35 -13.58 3.54 3.73
CA VAL A 35 -14.20 3.92 5.00
C VAL A 35 -14.63 5.38 5.02
N VAL A 36 -13.75 6.30 4.61
CA VAL A 36 -14.01 7.74 4.73
C VAL A 36 -14.88 8.21 3.59
N LEU A 37 -14.52 7.86 2.35
CA LEU A 37 -15.27 8.27 1.16
C LEU A 37 -16.48 7.36 0.90
N GLY A 38 -16.26 6.05 0.92
CA GLY A 38 -17.29 5.03 0.66
C GLY A 38 -18.24 4.76 1.82
N LYS A 39 -17.96 5.31 3.01
CA LYS A 39 -18.74 5.08 4.26
C LYS A 39 -18.88 3.60 4.64
N GLY A 40 -17.99 2.74 4.16
CA GLY A 40 -17.97 1.32 4.47
C GLY A 40 -17.43 1.03 5.88
N TYR A 41 -17.70 -0.17 6.38
CA TYR A 41 -17.19 -0.60 7.69
C TYR A 41 -15.67 -0.81 7.67
N LYS A 42 -14.99 -0.40 8.75
CA LYS A 42 -13.53 -0.51 8.89
C LYS A 42 -13.00 -1.95 8.74
N SER A 43 -13.78 -2.94 9.19
CA SER A 43 -13.46 -4.37 9.10
C SER A 43 -13.40 -4.86 7.65
N ASP A 44 -14.12 -4.20 6.76
CA ASP A 44 -14.38 -4.71 5.42
C ASP A 44 -13.42 -4.13 4.38
N ALA A 45 -12.69 -3.06 4.73
CA ALA A 45 -11.75 -2.39 3.83
C ALA A 45 -10.67 -3.35 3.27
N PHE A 46 -10.26 -4.34 4.08
CA PHE A 46 -9.28 -5.36 3.69
C PHE A 46 -9.86 -6.77 3.66
N ASN A 47 -11.20 -6.91 3.67
CA ASN A 47 -11.84 -8.21 3.53
C ASN A 47 -11.84 -8.64 2.05
N PRO A 48 -11.24 -9.79 1.69
CA PRO A 48 -11.23 -10.27 0.30
C PRO A 48 -12.62 -10.44 -0.31
N ALA A 49 -13.63 -10.81 0.49
CA ALA A 49 -15.00 -10.98 0.02
C ALA A 49 -15.60 -9.66 -0.52
N THR A 50 -15.27 -8.53 0.11
CA THR A 50 -15.68 -7.19 -0.32
C THR A 50 -15.15 -6.86 -1.70
N TRP A 51 -13.86 -7.16 -1.96
CA TRP A 51 -13.25 -6.89 -3.25
C TRP A 51 -13.77 -7.83 -4.34
N ASN A 52 -14.03 -9.10 -4.02
CA ASN A 52 -14.71 -10.01 -4.95
C ASN A 52 -16.10 -9.47 -5.33
N HIS A 53 -16.88 -8.98 -4.37
CA HIS A 53 -18.16 -8.34 -4.65
C HIS A 53 -18.02 -7.09 -5.52
N ILE A 54 -16.98 -6.26 -5.32
CA ILE A 54 -16.71 -5.11 -6.19
C ILE A 54 -16.40 -5.55 -7.61
N LEU A 55 -15.57 -6.59 -7.77
CA LEU A 55 -15.19 -7.14 -9.07
C LEU A 55 -16.38 -7.79 -9.80
N ASP A 56 -17.34 -8.33 -9.06
CA ASP A 56 -18.57 -8.86 -9.64
C ASP A 56 -19.41 -7.79 -10.34
N PHE A 57 -19.30 -6.50 -9.97
CA PHE A 57 -19.96 -5.41 -10.73
C PHE A 57 -19.38 -5.18 -12.12
N PHE A 58 -18.17 -5.67 -12.39
CA PHE A 58 -17.50 -5.52 -13.69
C PHE A 58 -17.65 -6.76 -14.59
N LYS A 59 -18.32 -7.82 -14.11
CA LYS A 59 -18.73 -8.96 -14.93
C LYS A 59 -20.03 -8.64 -15.66
#